data_AF-A0A3G2GA86-F1
#
_entry.id   AF-A0A3G2GA86-F1
#
_cell.length_a   1.000
_cell.length_b   1.000
_cell.length_c   1.000
_cell.angle_alpha   90.00
_cell.angle_beta   90.00
_cell.angle_gamma   90.00
#
_symmetry.space_group_name_H-M   'P 1'
#
loop_
_entity.id
_entity.type
_entity.pdbx_description
1 polymer ?
#
loop_
_entity_poly.entity_id
_entity_poly.type
_entity_poly.pdbx_seq_one_letter_code
_entity_poly.pdbx_strand_id
1 'polypeptide(L)'
;MIYIRLVIFLFIGISNLFFTQTKQEIISKIIEVNSLDAWDGILNPNLDKNGLSDDSNYYNFEKLKKIISHDELLELSHHKNQVVRLYAIGELIRKNNTQLNVKKEILEAISKKKIVQTHSGCIVDRELTYSIIYHNYWSYVRGSASKPPYETDEKKLKLLNIKAVNEDYLLRDINSEILNIDKDLYWLIYDRAFEIEKYDDNLKKNIIRLLYKHNNSYAFEYLNKNYPEEFKKSIYNTYFEKYFSKAKFNEVNQTFYLFNLAEYAFENNNVDMQNKILQKLKTTKGWEKELGGSFNAQIFEKYNIKL
;
A
#
# COMPACT_ATOMS: atom_id res chain seq x y z
N MET A 1 -52.89 -10.79 42.47
CA MET A 1 -52.39 -9.55 41.84
C MET A 1 -50.87 -9.32 41.96
N ILE A 2 -50.11 -10.19 42.65
CA ILE A 2 -48.64 -10.10 42.79
C ILE A 2 -47.91 -10.84 41.64
N TYR A 3 -48.47 -11.96 41.16
CA TYR A 3 -47.88 -12.75 40.07
C TYR A 3 -47.82 -12.03 38.72
N ILE A 4 -48.77 -11.14 38.41
CA ILE A 4 -48.79 -10.40 37.13
C ILE A 4 -47.65 -9.37 37.07
N ARG A 5 -47.28 -8.75 38.20
CA ARG A 5 -46.15 -7.79 38.24
C ARG A 5 -44.80 -8.49 38.09
N LEU A 6 -44.64 -9.70 38.62
CA LEU A 6 -43.39 -10.48 38.50
C LEU A 6 -43.14 -10.96 37.06
N VAL A 7 -44.20 -11.34 36.33
CA VAL A 7 -44.12 -11.73 34.91
C VAL A 7 -43.78 -10.54 34.02
N ILE A 8 -44.29 -9.34 34.32
CA ILE A 8 -43.96 -8.12 33.59
C ILE A 8 -42.49 -7.70 33.84
N PHE A 9 -41.98 -7.83 35.07
CA PHE A 9 -40.55 -7.57 35.35
C PHE A 9 -39.61 -8.60 34.68
N LEU A 10 -40.03 -9.87 34.58
CA LEU A 10 -39.28 -10.90 33.83
C LEU A 10 -39.31 -10.62 32.31
N PHE A 11 -40.44 -10.18 31.75
CA PHE A 11 -40.52 -9.79 30.34
C PHE A 11 -39.72 -8.51 30.02
N ILE A 12 -39.71 -7.53 30.92
CA ILE A 12 -38.91 -6.29 30.77
C ILE A 12 -37.41 -6.56 31.00
N GLY A 13 -37.07 -7.52 31.86
CA GLY A 13 -35.69 -8.00 32.05
C GLY A 13 -35.17 -8.78 30.84
N ILE A 14 -36.03 -9.54 30.16
CA ILE A 14 -35.69 -10.27 28.92
C ILE A 14 -35.69 -9.33 27.69
N SER A 15 -36.54 -8.30 27.64
CA SER A 15 -36.54 -7.32 26.54
C SER A 15 -35.39 -6.30 26.63
N ASN A 16 -34.70 -6.23 27.77
CA ASN A 16 -33.45 -5.49 27.95
C ASN A 16 -32.21 -6.39 27.90
N LEU A 17 -32.35 -7.66 27.49
CA LEU A 17 -31.23 -8.39 26.91
C LEU A 17 -30.90 -7.68 25.61
N PHE A 18 -30.01 -6.69 25.71
CA PHE A 18 -29.27 -6.13 24.59
C PHE A 18 -28.92 -7.31 23.68
N PHE A 19 -29.50 -7.35 22.47
CA PHE A 19 -29.11 -8.30 21.43
C PHE A 19 -27.61 -8.12 21.24
N THR A 20 -26.84 -8.97 21.91
CA THR A 20 -25.38 -8.95 21.83
C THR A 20 -25.08 -9.57 20.49
N GLN A 21 -24.62 -8.77 19.54
CA GLN A 21 -24.34 -9.25 18.19
C GLN A 21 -23.35 -10.40 18.29
N THR A 22 -23.69 -11.54 17.69
CA THR A 22 -22.80 -12.70 17.66
C THR A 22 -21.62 -12.43 16.72
N LYS A 23 -20.47 -13.05 17.01
CA LYS A 23 -19.30 -13.05 16.12
C LYS A 23 -19.68 -13.36 14.66
N GLN A 24 -20.55 -14.35 14.45
CA GLN A 24 -20.96 -14.81 13.13
C GLN A 24 -21.82 -13.78 12.39
N GLU A 25 -22.69 -13.06 13.10
CA GLU A 25 -23.49 -11.97 12.50
C GLU A 25 -22.58 -10.83 12.02
N ILE A 26 -21.61 -10.41 12.85
CA ILE A 26 -20.69 -9.34 12.47
C ILE A 26 -19.80 -9.76 11.29
N ILE A 27 -19.26 -10.98 11.30
CA ILE A 27 -18.46 -11.51 10.18
C ILE A 27 -19.30 -11.59 8.90
N SER A 28 -20.55 -12.05 9.00
CA SER A 28 -21.45 -12.13 7.84
C SER A 28 -21.71 -10.75 7.26
N LYS A 29 -21.87 -9.72 8.11
CA LYS A 29 -22.00 -8.33 7.67
C LYS A 29 -20.76 -7.82 6.96
N ILE A 30 -19.56 -8.09 7.49
CA ILE A 30 -18.30 -7.70 6.84
C ILE A 30 -18.18 -8.33 5.45
N ILE A 31 -18.57 -9.60 5.33
CA ILE A 31 -18.59 -10.34 4.06
C ILE A 31 -19.63 -9.79 3.09
N GLU A 32 -20.78 -9.32 3.59
CA GLU A 32 -21.84 -8.72 2.77
C GLU A 32 -21.38 -7.42 2.11
N VAL A 33 -20.80 -6.50 2.90
CA VAL A 33 -20.28 -5.21 2.40
C VAL A 33 -19.04 -5.43 1.51
N ASN A 34 -18.16 -6.36 1.89
CA ASN A 34 -17.02 -6.83 1.10
C ASN A 34 -16.06 -5.74 0.55
N SER A 35 -15.88 -4.64 1.26
CA SER A 35 -14.87 -3.62 1.00
C SER A 35 -13.92 -3.44 2.20
N LEU A 36 -12.71 -2.94 1.94
CA LEU A 36 -11.80 -2.47 2.98
C LEU A 36 -11.90 -0.94 3.07
N ASP A 37 -12.29 -0.41 4.21
CA ASP A 37 -12.23 1.03 4.44
C ASP A 37 -10.78 1.47 4.65
N ALA A 38 -10.42 2.61 4.07
CA ALA A 38 -9.20 3.33 4.36
C ALA A 38 -9.18 3.84 5.82
N TRP A 39 -8.05 4.41 6.22
CA TRP A 39 -7.81 4.84 7.61
C TRP A 39 -8.85 5.85 8.12
N ASP A 40 -9.38 6.70 7.24
CA ASP A 40 -10.43 7.68 7.54
C ASP A 40 -11.85 7.08 7.44
N GLY A 41 -12.02 5.84 7.90
CA GLY A 41 -13.29 5.10 7.86
C GLY A 41 -14.49 5.98 8.22
N ILE A 42 -15.66 5.69 7.64
CA ILE A 42 -16.82 6.58 7.69
C ILE A 42 -17.10 7.03 9.13
N LEU A 43 -16.92 8.33 9.42
CA LEU A 43 -17.02 8.88 10.78
C LEU A 43 -18.42 8.71 11.39
N ASN A 44 -19.44 8.60 10.54
CA ASN A 44 -20.84 8.39 10.93
C ASN A 44 -21.46 7.32 10.01
N PRO A 45 -21.18 6.03 10.25
CA PRO A 45 -21.68 4.96 9.39
C PRO A 45 -23.20 4.82 9.51
N ASN A 46 -23.85 4.43 8.42
CA ASN A 46 -25.26 4.06 8.45
C ASN A 46 -25.43 2.72 9.17
N LEU A 47 -26.23 2.68 10.23
CA LEU A 47 -26.41 1.50 11.06
C LEU A 47 -27.75 0.80 10.77
N ASP A 48 -27.71 -0.52 10.65
CA ASP A 48 -28.88 -1.39 10.57
C ASP A 48 -29.59 -1.52 11.94
N LYS A 49 -30.70 -2.27 11.97
CA LYS A 49 -31.48 -2.49 13.20
C LYS A 49 -30.71 -3.22 14.30
N ASN A 50 -29.67 -3.96 13.92
CA ASN A 50 -28.78 -4.67 14.84
C ASN A 50 -27.56 -3.82 15.21
N GLY A 51 -27.52 -2.54 14.82
CA GLY A 51 -26.42 -1.62 15.08
C GLY A 51 -25.16 -1.93 14.29
N LEU A 52 -25.19 -2.81 13.29
CA LEU A 52 -24.07 -3.04 12.39
C LEU A 52 -24.12 -2.05 11.24
N SER A 53 -22.96 -1.67 10.71
CA SER A 53 -22.89 -0.72 9.63
C SER A 53 -23.14 -1.40 8.27
N ASP A 54 -23.93 -0.75 7.44
CA ASP A 54 -24.21 -1.18 6.06
C ASP A 54 -23.15 -0.69 5.05
N ASP A 55 -22.29 0.25 5.48
CA ASP A 55 -21.38 0.99 4.61
C ASP A 55 -19.94 1.11 5.15
N SER A 56 -19.65 0.63 6.36
CA SER A 56 -18.33 0.67 6.98
C SER A 56 -17.96 -0.66 7.62
N ASN A 57 -17.04 -1.35 6.95
CA ASN A 57 -16.41 -2.55 7.48
C ASN A 57 -15.38 -2.27 8.57
N TYR A 58 -14.78 -1.08 8.62
CA TYR A 58 -13.94 -0.68 9.74
C TYR A 58 -14.75 -0.66 11.04
N TYR A 59 -15.92 -0.02 11.03
CA TYR A 59 -16.81 0.01 12.18
C TYR A 59 -17.23 -1.40 12.63
N ASN A 60 -17.65 -2.24 11.67
CA ASN A 60 -18.03 -3.61 11.95
C ASN A 60 -16.86 -4.43 12.53
N PHE A 61 -15.66 -4.27 11.99
CA PHE A 61 -14.48 -4.97 12.49
C PHE A 61 -14.04 -4.47 13.88
N GLU A 62 -14.15 -3.18 14.17
CA GLU A 62 -13.91 -2.64 15.53
C GLU A 62 -14.89 -3.24 16.56
N LYS A 63 -16.14 -3.51 16.17
CA LYS A 63 -17.08 -4.26 17.02
C LYS A 63 -16.67 -5.71 17.19
N LEU A 64 -16.33 -6.40 16.10
CA LEU A 64 -15.88 -7.79 16.14
C LEU A 64 -14.69 -7.97 17.09
N LYS A 65 -13.69 -7.07 16.99
CA LYS A 65 -12.48 -7.09 17.81
C LYS A 65 -12.72 -7.03 19.31
N LYS A 66 -13.84 -6.43 19.75
CA LYS A 66 -14.18 -6.31 21.18
C LYS A 66 -14.71 -7.62 21.78
N ILE A 67 -15.17 -8.55 20.94
CA ILE A 67 -15.84 -9.78 21.39
C ILE A 67 -15.08 -11.07 21.05
N ILE A 68 -14.10 -11.00 20.13
CA ILE A 68 -13.26 -12.16 19.78
C ILE A 68 -11.99 -12.23 20.62
N SER A 69 -11.51 -13.45 20.86
CA SER A 69 -10.22 -13.71 21.48
C SER A 69 -9.05 -13.43 20.54
N HIS A 70 -7.83 -13.49 21.10
CA HIS A 70 -6.60 -13.42 20.32
C HIS A 70 -6.46 -14.58 19.32
N ASP A 71 -6.76 -15.80 19.75
CA ASP A 71 -6.67 -17.00 18.92
C ASP A 71 -7.69 -16.94 17.78
N GLU A 72 -8.90 -16.45 18.05
CA GLU A 72 -9.90 -16.23 17.02
C GLU A 72 -9.48 -15.16 16.01
N LEU A 73 -8.77 -14.10 16.43
CA LEU A 73 -8.20 -13.11 15.51
C LEU A 73 -7.15 -13.74 14.58
N LEU A 74 -6.32 -14.65 15.10
CA LEU A 74 -5.35 -15.40 14.30
C LEU A 74 -6.04 -16.31 13.30
N GLU A 75 -7.09 -17.03 13.70
CA GLU A 75 -7.92 -17.82 12.78
C GLU A 75 -8.51 -16.96 11.66
N LEU A 76 -8.99 -15.75 11.98
CA LEU A 76 -9.54 -14.82 10.98
C LEU A 76 -8.48 -14.34 9.98
N SER A 77 -7.19 -14.33 10.33
CA SER A 77 -6.10 -13.99 9.41
C SER A 77 -5.90 -15.01 8.29
N HIS A 78 -6.51 -16.20 8.43
CA HIS A 78 -6.54 -17.24 7.41
C HIS A 78 -7.93 -17.41 6.77
N HIS A 79 -8.85 -16.48 7.01
CA HIS A 79 -10.22 -16.58 6.52
C HIS A 79 -10.32 -16.55 4.98
N LYS A 80 -11.31 -17.26 4.43
CA LYS A 80 -11.52 -17.38 2.97
C LYS A 80 -11.85 -16.03 2.30
N ASN A 81 -12.69 -15.22 2.95
CA ASN A 81 -13.02 -13.87 2.50
C ASN A 81 -11.82 -12.94 2.73
N GLN A 82 -11.40 -12.24 1.68
CA GLN A 82 -10.17 -11.43 1.71
C GLN A 82 -10.27 -10.22 2.62
N VAL A 83 -11.44 -9.58 2.71
CA VAL A 83 -11.65 -8.40 3.57
C VAL A 83 -11.50 -8.76 5.04
N VAL A 84 -12.18 -9.82 5.48
CA VAL A 84 -12.05 -10.34 6.86
C VAL A 84 -10.59 -10.67 7.17
N ARG A 85 -9.91 -11.38 6.25
CA ARG A 85 -8.50 -11.72 6.39
C ARG A 85 -7.60 -10.49 6.49
N LEU A 86 -7.81 -9.47 5.65
CA LEU A 86 -6.97 -8.27 5.62
C LEU A 86 -7.14 -7.42 6.88
N TYR A 87 -8.36 -7.25 7.38
CA TYR A 87 -8.59 -6.59 8.67
C TYR A 87 -7.89 -7.33 9.82
N ALA A 88 -8.01 -8.66 9.86
CA ALA A 88 -7.34 -9.48 10.87
C ALA A 88 -5.81 -9.35 10.80
N ILE A 89 -5.22 -9.47 9.60
CA ILE A 89 -3.78 -9.28 9.38
C ILE A 89 -3.33 -7.88 9.80
N GLY A 90 -4.07 -6.83 9.41
CA GLY A 90 -3.75 -5.45 9.78
C GLY A 90 -3.74 -5.23 11.29
N GLU A 91 -4.74 -5.77 12.00
CA GLU A 91 -4.81 -5.69 13.45
C GLU A 91 -3.69 -6.48 14.14
N LEU A 92 -3.34 -7.66 13.62
CA LEU A 92 -2.22 -8.47 14.13
C LEU A 92 -0.87 -7.75 13.94
N ILE A 93 -0.65 -7.10 12.79
CA ILE A 93 0.51 -6.24 12.54
C ILE A 93 0.54 -5.09 13.55
N ARG A 94 -0.57 -4.37 13.73
CA ARG A 94 -0.68 -3.24 14.66
C ARG A 94 -0.35 -3.62 16.10
N LYS A 95 -0.71 -4.86 16.49
CA LYS A 95 -0.42 -5.44 17.81
C LYS A 95 1.01 -6.00 17.94
N ASN A 96 1.84 -5.92 16.91
CA ASN A 96 3.15 -6.56 16.84
C ASN A 96 3.10 -8.05 17.20
N ASN A 97 2.10 -8.76 16.67
CA ASN A 97 1.89 -10.16 17.02
C ASN A 97 3.00 -11.05 16.42
N THR A 98 3.77 -11.72 17.27
CA THR A 98 4.89 -12.60 16.88
C THR A 98 4.45 -13.90 16.22
N GLN A 99 3.19 -14.32 16.36
CA GLN A 99 2.64 -15.51 15.71
C GLN A 99 2.28 -15.26 14.24
N LEU A 100 2.11 -14.00 13.83
CA LEU A 100 1.88 -13.65 12.43
C LEU A 100 3.21 -13.64 11.67
N ASN A 101 3.36 -14.54 10.69
CA ASN A 101 4.48 -14.49 9.76
C ASN A 101 4.21 -13.49 8.63
N VAL A 102 4.45 -12.20 8.90
CA VAL A 102 4.17 -11.09 7.98
C VAL A 102 4.86 -11.28 6.62
N LYS A 103 6.14 -11.72 6.60
CA LYS A 103 6.88 -12.00 5.37
C LYS A 103 6.15 -13.02 4.50
N LYS A 104 5.73 -14.15 5.09
CA LYS A 104 4.98 -15.19 4.37
C LYS A 104 3.65 -14.64 3.82
N GLU A 105 2.89 -13.90 4.63
CA GLU A 105 1.61 -13.33 4.18
C GLU A 105 1.77 -12.40 2.98
N ILE A 106 2.83 -11.59 2.94
CA ILE A 106 3.14 -10.68 1.83
C ILE A 106 3.54 -11.47 0.58
N LEU A 107 4.52 -12.38 0.70
CA LEU A 107 5.05 -13.13 -0.45
C LEU A 107 3.97 -14.03 -1.06
N GLU A 108 3.13 -14.67 -0.25
CA GLU A 108 1.98 -15.41 -0.74
C GLU A 108 0.95 -14.51 -1.43
N ALA A 109 0.66 -13.34 -0.87
CA ALA A 109 -0.27 -12.40 -1.48
C ALA A 109 0.25 -11.88 -2.84
N ILE A 110 1.57 -11.67 -2.99
CA ILE A 110 2.20 -11.33 -4.27
C ILE A 110 1.97 -12.43 -5.31
N SER A 111 2.09 -13.70 -4.90
CA SER A 111 1.87 -14.84 -5.80
C SER A 111 0.41 -14.94 -6.28
N LYS A 112 -0.55 -14.62 -5.40
CA LYS A 112 -1.99 -14.76 -5.64
C LYS A 112 -2.58 -13.57 -6.41
N LYS A 113 -1.96 -12.38 -6.35
CA LYS A 113 -2.39 -11.15 -7.03
C LYS A 113 -3.88 -10.83 -6.88
N LYS A 114 -4.45 -11.12 -5.72
CA LYS A 114 -5.86 -10.82 -5.46
C LYS A 114 -6.06 -9.32 -5.33
N ILE A 115 -7.23 -8.86 -5.74
CA ILE A 115 -7.67 -7.48 -5.65
C ILE A 115 -8.88 -7.43 -4.71
N VAL A 116 -8.95 -6.40 -3.89
CA VAL A 116 -10.12 -6.08 -3.06
C VAL A 116 -10.57 -4.67 -3.35
N GLN A 117 -11.87 -4.42 -3.20
CA GLN A 117 -12.42 -3.08 -3.27
C GLN A 117 -12.04 -2.32 -2.00
N THR A 118 -11.65 -1.07 -2.15
CA THR A 118 -11.32 -0.17 -1.04
C THR A 118 -12.15 1.10 -1.09
N HIS A 119 -12.46 1.65 0.07
CA HIS A 119 -13.28 2.85 0.22
C HIS A 119 -12.53 3.92 1.00
N SER A 120 -12.51 5.16 0.49
CA SER A 120 -12.03 6.33 1.20
C SER A 120 -13.09 7.42 1.12
N GLY A 121 -13.99 7.45 2.12
CA GLY A 121 -15.23 8.19 2.01
C GLY A 121 -16.07 7.68 0.83
N CYS A 122 -16.43 8.58 -0.10
CA CYS A 122 -17.19 8.21 -1.30
C CYS A 122 -16.32 7.67 -2.46
N ILE A 123 -14.99 7.65 -2.30
CA ILE A 123 -14.07 7.19 -3.35
C ILE A 123 -13.95 5.67 -3.26
N VAL A 124 -14.27 5.00 -4.37
CA VAL A 124 -14.14 3.55 -4.52
C VAL A 124 -12.95 3.24 -5.40
N ASP A 125 -12.03 2.44 -4.89
CA ASP A 125 -10.86 1.97 -5.63
C ASP A 125 -10.70 0.43 -5.50
N ARG A 126 -9.66 -0.11 -6.13
CA ARG A 126 -9.32 -1.52 -6.15
C ARG A 126 -7.83 -1.69 -5.91
N GLU A 127 -7.49 -2.28 -4.78
CA GLU A 127 -6.10 -2.46 -4.38
C GLU A 127 -5.69 -3.93 -4.35
N LEU A 128 -4.43 -4.17 -4.68
CA LEU A 128 -3.82 -5.50 -4.57
C LEU A 128 -3.61 -5.85 -3.10
N THR A 129 -4.02 -7.05 -2.70
CA THR A 129 -3.97 -7.48 -1.28
C THR A 129 -2.56 -7.42 -0.71
N TYR A 130 -1.54 -7.71 -1.52
CA TYR A 130 -0.15 -7.62 -1.05
C TYR A 130 0.30 -6.18 -0.80
N SER A 131 -0.23 -5.20 -1.56
CA SER A 131 0.07 -3.78 -1.36
C SER A 131 -0.46 -3.30 -0.02
N ILE A 132 -1.68 -3.73 0.34
CA ILE A 132 -2.30 -3.44 1.64
C ILE A 132 -1.50 -4.05 2.79
N ILE A 133 -1.17 -5.36 2.73
CA ILE A 133 -0.44 -6.02 3.82
C ILE A 133 0.95 -5.40 3.99
N TYR A 134 1.66 -5.19 2.89
CA TYR A 134 2.98 -4.56 2.91
C TYR A 134 2.91 -3.11 3.43
N HIS A 135 1.91 -2.33 3.01
CA HIS A 135 1.67 -0.99 3.53
C HIS A 135 1.48 -1.00 5.03
N ASN A 136 0.60 -1.87 5.55
CA ASN A 136 0.29 -1.94 6.97
C ASN A 136 1.55 -2.23 7.79
N TYR A 137 2.42 -3.14 7.31
CA TYR A 137 3.66 -3.44 8.01
C TYR A 137 4.69 -2.31 7.93
N TRP A 138 4.92 -1.74 6.75
CA TRP A 138 5.80 -0.59 6.58
C TRP A 138 5.34 0.63 7.42
N SER A 139 4.03 0.90 7.45
CA SER A 139 3.42 1.96 8.26
C SER A 139 3.57 1.68 9.75
N TYR A 140 3.43 0.42 10.17
CA TYR A 140 3.69 0.01 11.55
C TYR A 140 5.14 0.29 11.96
N VAL A 141 6.13 -0.08 11.12
CA VAL A 141 7.56 0.18 11.40
C VAL A 141 7.80 1.67 11.58
N ARG A 142 7.33 2.51 10.65
CA ARG A 142 7.46 3.98 10.75
C ARG A 142 6.76 4.55 11.97
N GLY A 143 5.47 4.24 12.14
CA GLY A 143 4.66 4.76 13.25
C GLY A 143 5.16 4.32 14.62
N SER A 144 5.83 3.17 14.72
CA SER A 144 6.45 2.70 15.97
C SER A 144 7.61 3.59 16.44
N ALA A 145 8.26 4.31 15.52
CA ALA A 145 9.34 5.25 15.81
C ALA A 145 8.85 6.56 16.43
N SER A 146 7.57 6.89 16.22
CA SER A 146 6.94 8.14 16.66
C SER A 146 6.21 7.99 18.01
N LYS A 147 6.51 6.95 18.79
CA LYS A 147 5.89 6.68 20.09
C LYS A 147 6.18 7.80 21.11
N PRO A 148 5.33 7.97 22.13
CA PRO A 148 5.40 9.09 23.07
C PRO A 148 6.79 9.34 23.68
N PRO A 149 7.19 10.61 23.86
CA PRO A 149 6.45 11.82 23.48
C PRO A 149 6.39 11.99 21.96
N TYR A 150 5.18 12.20 21.42
CA TYR A 150 4.97 12.31 19.97
C TYR A 150 5.81 13.46 19.42
N GLU A 151 6.68 13.17 18.45
CA GLU A 151 7.43 14.20 17.74
C GLU A 151 6.50 14.93 16.78
N THR A 152 6.39 16.25 16.96
CA THR A 152 5.52 17.13 16.17
C THR A 152 6.28 17.84 15.05
N ASP A 153 7.61 17.90 15.13
CA ASP A 153 8.44 18.45 14.05
C ASP A 153 8.52 17.46 12.88
N GLU A 154 8.01 17.89 11.73
CA GLU A 154 7.90 17.06 10.53
C GLU A 154 9.27 16.55 10.04
N LYS A 155 10.32 17.37 10.12
CA LYS A 155 11.66 17.00 9.65
C LYS A 155 12.27 15.95 10.56
N LYS A 156 12.16 16.11 11.88
CA LYS A 156 12.63 15.12 12.86
C LYS A 156 11.83 13.82 12.73
N LEU A 157 10.51 13.91 12.58
CA LEU A 157 9.65 12.75 12.35
C LEU A 157 10.08 11.97 11.10
N LYS A 158 10.41 12.68 10.00
CA LYS A 158 10.93 12.06 8.77
C LYS A 158 12.25 11.32 9.02
N LEU A 159 13.18 11.92 9.78
CA LEU A 159 14.45 11.28 10.12
C LEU A 159 14.24 10.03 11.00
N LEU A 160 13.35 10.09 11.98
CA LEU A 160 12.98 8.95 12.83
C LEU A 160 12.38 7.80 12.01
N ASN A 161 11.49 8.12 11.08
CA ASN A 161 10.88 7.14 10.19
C ASN A 161 11.91 6.46 9.29
N ILE A 162 12.82 7.22 8.68
CA ILE A 162 13.90 6.69 7.85
C ILE A 162 14.79 5.76 8.69
N LYS A 163 15.18 6.20 9.90
CA LYS A 163 15.98 5.39 10.81
C LYS A 163 15.29 4.06 11.14
N ALA A 164 14.01 4.10 11.51
CA ALA A 164 13.25 2.89 11.86
C ALA A 164 13.13 1.91 10.69
N VAL A 165 12.86 2.41 9.47
CA VAL A 165 12.82 1.58 8.26
C VAL A 165 14.19 0.93 8.00
N ASN A 166 15.30 1.63 8.21
CA ASN A 166 16.65 1.11 8.01
C ASN A 166 17.11 0.13 9.10
N GLU A 167 16.55 0.21 10.30
CA GLU A 167 16.90 -0.65 11.45
C GLU A 167 16.00 -1.88 11.58
N ASP A 168 14.82 -1.90 10.95
CA ASP A 168 13.91 -3.05 11.00
C ASP A 168 14.41 -4.21 10.12
N TYR A 169 14.89 -5.28 10.76
CA TYR A 169 15.44 -6.46 10.09
C TYR A 169 14.42 -7.21 9.24
N LEU A 170 13.17 -7.33 9.69
CA LEU A 170 12.15 -8.11 9.00
C LEU A 170 11.67 -7.36 7.74
N LEU A 171 11.51 -6.03 7.80
CA LEU A 171 11.20 -5.21 6.64
C LEU A 171 12.33 -5.26 5.61
N ARG A 172 13.59 -5.22 6.05
CA ARG A 172 14.75 -5.38 5.15
C ARG A 172 14.77 -6.74 4.47
N ASP A 173 14.49 -7.81 5.20
CA ASP A 173 14.39 -9.16 4.65
C ASP A 173 13.24 -9.26 3.64
N ILE A 174 12.06 -8.72 3.97
CA ILE A 174 10.91 -8.64 3.06
C ILE A 174 11.26 -7.87 1.77
N ASN A 175 11.90 -6.71 1.89
CA ASN A 175 12.30 -5.90 0.75
C ASN A 175 13.33 -6.62 -0.11
N SER A 176 14.27 -7.35 0.50
CA SER A 176 15.27 -8.13 -0.22
C SER A 176 14.61 -9.21 -1.07
N GLU A 177 13.62 -9.92 -0.53
CA GLU A 177 12.85 -10.92 -1.27
C GLU A 177 12.03 -10.29 -2.40
N ILE A 178 11.36 -9.17 -2.13
CA ILE A 178 10.62 -8.40 -3.13
C ILE A 178 11.51 -7.99 -4.31
N LEU A 179 12.72 -7.50 -4.04
CA LEU A 179 13.67 -7.07 -5.06
C LEU A 179 14.31 -8.25 -5.82
N ASN A 180 14.31 -9.46 -5.24
CA ASN A 180 14.73 -10.68 -5.91
C ASN A 180 13.68 -11.21 -6.90
N ILE A 181 12.41 -10.82 -6.76
CA ILE A 181 11.33 -11.24 -7.67
C ILE A 181 11.55 -10.57 -9.03
N ASP A 182 11.71 -11.39 -10.07
CA ASP A 182 11.87 -10.92 -11.46
C ASP A 182 10.51 -10.59 -12.12
N LYS A 183 9.74 -9.69 -11.49
CA LYS A 183 8.45 -9.19 -11.96
C LYS A 183 8.33 -7.71 -11.63
N ASP A 184 7.63 -6.97 -12.50
CA ASP A 184 7.18 -5.61 -12.19
C ASP A 184 5.97 -5.70 -11.26
N LEU A 185 6.17 -5.35 -9.99
CA LEU A 185 5.13 -5.25 -8.98
C LEU A 185 4.46 -3.87 -9.05
N TYR A 186 3.40 -3.70 -8.27
CA TYR A 186 2.73 -2.40 -8.16
C TYR A 186 3.71 -1.33 -7.67
N TRP A 187 3.73 -0.17 -8.34
CA TRP A 187 4.75 0.88 -8.16
C TRP A 187 4.99 1.27 -6.70
N LEU A 188 3.92 1.31 -5.89
CA LEU A 188 3.94 1.71 -4.49
C LEU A 188 4.76 0.77 -3.59
N ILE A 189 4.98 -0.48 -4.03
CA ILE A 189 5.93 -1.38 -3.36
C ILE A 189 7.35 -0.86 -3.49
N TYR A 190 7.74 -0.39 -4.68
CA TYR A 190 9.09 0.10 -4.94
C TYR A 190 9.36 1.42 -4.25
N ASP A 191 8.40 2.34 -4.27
CA ASP A 191 8.45 3.61 -3.53
C ASP A 191 8.91 3.40 -2.08
N ARG A 192 8.28 2.45 -1.39
CA ARG A 192 8.57 2.11 0.01
C ARG A 192 9.82 1.25 0.18
N ALA A 193 10.02 0.25 -0.68
CA ALA A 193 11.19 -0.63 -0.59
C ALA A 193 12.50 0.15 -0.78
N PHE A 194 12.49 1.23 -1.56
CA PHE A 194 13.65 2.07 -1.80
C PHE A 194 13.88 3.18 -0.75
N GLU A 195 13.09 3.22 0.33
CA GLU A 195 13.40 4.05 1.50
C GLU A 195 14.62 3.56 2.30
N ILE A 196 14.99 2.29 2.15
CA ILE A 196 16.22 1.74 2.72
C ILE A 196 17.42 2.41 2.05
N GLU A 197 18.30 3.03 2.83
CA GLU A 197 19.38 3.87 2.31
C GLU A 197 20.30 3.11 1.35
N LYS A 198 20.76 1.91 1.72
CA LYS A 198 21.69 1.17 0.87
C LYS A 198 21.54 -0.34 1.01
N TYR A 199 21.28 -0.97 -0.13
CA TYR A 199 21.30 -2.43 -0.28
C TYR A 199 22.72 -2.95 -0.57
N ASP A 200 22.92 -4.25 -0.36
CA ASP A 200 24.17 -4.93 -0.72
C ASP A 200 24.36 -5.03 -2.24
N ASP A 201 25.55 -5.48 -2.67
CA ASP A 201 25.89 -5.59 -4.09
C ASP A 201 25.07 -6.64 -4.86
N ASN A 202 24.54 -7.66 -4.18
CA ASN A 202 23.69 -8.67 -4.83
C ASN A 202 22.33 -8.06 -5.16
N LEU A 203 21.71 -7.37 -4.20
CA LEU A 203 20.47 -6.65 -4.41
C LEU A 203 20.66 -5.48 -5.38
N LYS A 204 21.78 -4.77 -5.35
CA LYS A 204 22.13 -3.74 -6.36
C LYS A 204 22.01 -4.28 -7.79
N LYS A 205 22.54 -5.48 -8.07
CA LYS A 205 22.40 -6.12 -9.39
C LYS A 205 20.94 -6.36 -9.78
N ASN A 206 20.11 -6.76 -8.82
CA ASN A 206 18.68 -6.95 -9.05
C ASN A 206 17.95 -5.64 -9.28
N ILE A 207 18.33 -4.56 -8.59
CA ILE A 207 17.78 -3.21 -8.81
C ILE A 207 18.16 -2.67 -10.20
N ILE A 208 19.41 -2.89 -10.65
CA ILE A 208 19.82 -2.59 -12.03
C ILE A 208 18.99 -3.38 -13.03
N ARG A 209 18.73 -4.67 -12.76
CA ARG A 209 17.86 -5.50 -13.60
C ARG A 209 16.42 -4.96 -13.63
N LEU A 210 15.88 -4.50 -12.50
CA LEU A 210 14.56 -3.86 -12.44
C LEU A 210 14.51 -2.62 -13.34
N LEU A 211 15.51 -1.74 -13.25
CA LEU A 211 15.63 -0.57 -14.13
C LEU A 211 15.67 -0.99 -15.61
N TYR A 212 16.57 -1.88 -15.99
CA TYR A 212 16.78 -2.24 -17.39
C TYR A 212 15.62 -3.03 -18.00
N LYS A 213 15.07 -4.00 -17.28
CA LYS A 213 14.03 -4.90 -17.80
C LYS A 213 12.65 -4.27 -17.76
N HIS A 214 12.36 -3.51 -16.71
CA HIS A 214 11.01 -2.97 -16.47
C HIS A 214 10.90 -1.46 -16.67
N ASN A 215 12.01 -0.77 -16.94
CA ASN A 215 12.07 0.71 -17.01
C ASN A 215 11.60 1.36 -15.71
N ASN A 216 11.88 0.72 -14.58
CA ASN A 216 11.38 1.13 -13.27
C ASN A 216 12.06 2.45 -12.83
N SER A 217 11.28 3.53 -12.73
CA SER A 217 11.77 4.87 -12.37
C SER A 217 12.28 4.94 -10.92
N TYR A 218 11.64 4.21 -10.00
CA TYR A 218 12.08 4.16 -8.61
C TYR A 218 13.48 3.53 -8.48
N ALA A 219 13.77 2.48 -9.26
CA ALA A 219 15.10 1.90 -9.34
C ALA A 219 16.11 2.88 -9.95
N PHE A 220 15.71 3.69 -10.94
CA PHE A 220 16.56 4.75 -11.52
C PHE A 220 16.97 5.77 -10.44
N GLU A 221 15.99 6.33 -9.73
CA GLU A 221 16.24 7.32 -8.68
C GLU A 221 17.08 6.74 -7.55
N TYR A 222 16.76 5.51 -7.13
CA TYR A 222 17.52 4.80 -6.10
C TYR A 222 18.99 4.61 -6.48
N LEU A 223 19.26 4.14 -7.70
CA LEU A 223 20.63 3.90 -8.17
C LEU A 223 21.42 5.20 -8.29
N ASN A 224 20.79 6.26 -8.80
CA ASN A 224 21.41 7.58 -8.90
C ASN A 224 21.77 8.15 -7.52
N LYS A 225 20.87 8.01 -6.54
CA LYS A 225 21.08 8.50 -5.18
C LYS A 225 22.16 7.71 -4.44
N ASN A 226 22.13 6.38 -4.48
CA ASN A 226 22.89 5.52 -3.58
C ASN A 226 24.15 4.90 -4.20
N TYR A 227 24.27 4.92 -5.54
CA TYR A 227 25.46 4.48 -6.29
C TYR A 227 25.84 5.49 -7.39
N PRO A 228 26.01 6.78 -7.07
CA PRO A 228 26.14 7.86 -8.05
C PRO A 228 27.32 7.69 -9.02
N GLU A 229 28.46 7.18 -8.54
CA GLU A 229 29.66 6.98 -9.37
C GLU A 229 29.44 5.91 -10.45
N GLU A 230 28.94 4.74 -10.06
CA GLU A 230 28.63 3.65 -10.99
C GLU A 230 27.47 4.05 -11.93
N PHE A 231 26.50 4.80 -11.38
CA PHE A 231 25.37 5.30 -12.12
C PHE A 231 25.77 6.21 -13.27
N LYS A 232 26.55 7.25 -12.97
CA LYS A 232 27.06 8.21 -13.97
C LYS A 232 28.02 7.54 -14.95
N LYS A 233 28.88 6.64 -14.47
CA LYS A 233 29.91 5.99 -15.31
C LYS A 233 29.31 5.02 -16.33
N SER A 234 28.28 4.27 -15.97
CA SER A 234 27.82 3.15 -16.80
C SER A 234 26.31 2.94 -16.86
N ILE A 235 25.58 3.06 -15.74
CA ILE A 235 24.17 2.66 -15.69
C ILE A 235 23.30 3.62 -16.52
N TYR A 236 23.50 4.93 -16.38
CA TYR A 236 22.69 5.95 -17.04
C TYR A 236 22.71 5.79 -18.57
N ASN A 237 23.91 5.77 -19.17
CA ASN A 237 24.06 5.64 -20.62
C ASN A 237 23.54 4.29 -21.12
N THR A 238 23.87 3.20 -20.41
CA THR A 238 23.40 1.85 -20.77
C THR A 238 21.87 1.78 -20.76
N TYR A 239 21.22 2.34 -19.74
CA TYR A 239 19.77 2.41 -19.63
C TYR A 239 19.15 3.13 -20.83
N PHE A 240 19.58 4.37 -21.09
CA PHE A 240 18.96 5.19 -22.12
C PHE A 240 19.20 4.67 -23.54
N GLU A 241 20.41 4.19 -23.84
CA GLU A 241 20.79 3.74 -25.17
C GLU A 241 20.20 2.36 -25.50
N LYS A 242 20.19 1.42 -24.55
CA LYS A 242 19.86 0.01 -24.84
C LYS A 242 18.45 -0.39 -24.43
N TYR A 243 17.90 0.21 -23.38
CA TYR A 243 16.66 -0.24 -22.74
C TYR A 243 15.52 0.76 -22.93
N PHE A 244 15.67 2.00 -22.44
CA PHE A 244 14.65 3.05 -22.57
C PHE A 244 14.29 3.32 -24.03
N SER A 245 15.28 3.38 -24.92
CA SER A 245 15.09 3.60 -26.36
C SER A 245 14.18 2.55 -27.01
N LYS A 246 14.14 1.31 -26.50
CA LYS A 246 13.32 0.20 -27.00
C LYS A 246 11.99 0.04 -26.27
N ALA A 247 11.83 0.68 -25.11
CA ALA A 247 10.63 0.59 -24.29
C ALA A 247 9.43 1.22 -25.00
N LYS A 248 8.27 0.57 -24.83
CA LYS A 248 6.98 0.94 -25.44
C LYS A 248 5.98 1.57 -24.46
N PHE A 249 6.27 1.56 -23.15
CA PHE A 249 5.50 2.27 -22.11
C PHE A 249 3.96 2.15 -22.23
N ASN A 250 3.49 0.92 -22.39
CA ASN A 250 2.11 0.59 -22.71
C ASN A 250 1.43 -0.26 -21.62
N GLU A 251 2.17 -0.63 -20.57
CA GLU A 251 1.62 -1.13 -19.31
C GLU A 251 1.41 0.03 -18.33
N VAL A 252 0.38 -0.03 -17.49
CA VAL A 252 0.01 1.04 -16.54
C VAL A 252 1.23 1.50 -15.71
N ASN A 253 1.92 0.58 -15.04
CA ASN A 253 3.14 0.89 -14.27
C ASN A 253 4.21 1.60 -15.10
N GLN A 254 4.43 1.15 -16.34
CA GLN A 254 5.46 1.74 -17.20
C GLN A 254 5.09 3.17 -17.58
N THR A 255 3.80 3.45 -17.80
CA THR A 255 3.34 4.82 -18.03
C THR A 255 3.63 5.73 -16.82
N PHE A 256 3.39 5.25 -15.60
CA PHE A 256 3.83 5.95 -14.37
C PHE A 256 5.34 6.14 -14.34
N TYR A 257 6.13 5.12 -14.69
CA TYR A 257 7.59 5.25 -14.70
C TYR A 257 8.08 6.29 -15.71
N LEU A 258 7.48 6.35 -16.91
CA LEU A 258 7.81 7.38 -17.90
C LEU A 258 7.47 8.78 -17.38
N PHE A 259 6.34 8.92 -16.68
CA PHE A 259 5.93 10.17 -16.06
C PHE A 259 6.93 10.61 -14.98
N ASN A 260 7.27 9.74 -14.03
CA ASN A 260 8.25 10.05 -12.99
C ASN A 260 9.63 10.39 -13.57
N LEU A 261 10.08 9.69 -14.62
CA LEU A 261 11.32 10.04 -15.31
C LEU A 261 11.23 11.42 -15.98
N ALA A 262 10.07 11.80 -16.52
CA ALA A 262 9.86 13.13 -17.08
C ALA A 262 9.97 14.18 -15.98
N GLU A 263 9.22 14.03 -14.88
CA GLU A 263 9.30 14.93 -13.73
C GLU A 263 10.74 15.09 -13.25
N TYR A 264 11.44 13.97 -13.01
CA TYR A 264 12.84 13.98 -12.62
C TYR A 264 13.72 14.77 -13.61
N ALA A 265 13.57 14.55 -14.91
CA ALA A 265 14.38 15.22 -15.93
C ALA A 265 14.13 16.73 -15.99
N PHE A 266 12.88 17.15 -15.87
CA PHE A 266 12.48 18.55 -15.94
C PHE A 266 12.82 19.31 -14.65
N GLU A 267 12.55 18.73 -13.48
CA GLU A 267 12.87 19.35 -12.19
C GLU A 267 14.37 19.50 -11.95
N ASN A 268 15.18 18.59 -12.48
CA ASN A 268 16.63 18.65 -12.38
C ASN A 268 17.32 19.35 -13.56
N ASN A 269 16.56 19.95 -14.49
CA ASN A 269 17.10 20.61 -15.69
C ASN A 269 18.07 19.72 -16.51
N ASN A 270 17.83 18.40 -16.55
CA ASN A 270 18.67 17.47 -17.28
C ASN A 270 18.29 17.46 -18.78
N VAL A 271 18.89 18.36 -19.54
CA VAL A 271 18.58 18.61 -20.97
C VAL A 271 18.71 17.34 -21.83
N ASP A 272 19.74 16.51 -21.60
CA ASP A 272 19.94 15.26 -22.33
C ASP A 272 18.77 14.28 -22.09
N MET A 273 18.37 14.12 -20.83
CA MET A 273 17.25 13.27 -20.45
C MET A 273 15.91 13.80 -20.96
N GLN A 274 15.69 15.12 -20.86
CA GLN A 274 14.50 15.79 -21.41
C GLN A 274 14.36 15.49 -22.91
N ASN A 275 15.43 15.64 -23.70
CA ASN A 275 15.40 15.36 -25.13
C ASN A 275 15.03 13.90 -25.43
N LYS A 276 15.65 12.94 -24.71
CA LYS A 276 15.35 11.50 -24.86
C LYS A 276 13.90 11.18 -24.50
N ILE A 277 13.37 11.77 -23.44
CA ILE A 277 11.98 11.58 -22.99
C ILE A 277 11.00 12.20 -23.98
N LEU A 278 11.22 13.43 -24.43
CA LEU A 278 10.35 14.08 -25.42
C LEU A 278 10.33 13.30 -26.73
N GLN A 279 11.48 12.80 -27.21
CA GLN A 279 11.53 11.91 -28.37
C GLN A 279 10.72 10.63 -28.14
N LYS A 280 10.80 10.05 -26.94
CA LYS A 280 10.03 8.86 -26.58
C LYS A 280 8.53 9.14 -26.58
N LEU A 281 8.08 10.26 -26.00
CA LEU A 281 6.69 10.68 -25.96
C LEU A 281 6.11 10.90 -27.38
N LYS A 282 6.91 11.41 -28.33
CA LYS A 282 6.50 11.55 -29.75
C LYS A 282 6.34 10.23 -30.49
N THR A 283 7.12 9.22 -30.11
CA THR A 283 7.20 7.93 -30.84
C THR A 283 6.35 6.84 -30.20
N THR A 284 5.80 7.10 -29.02
CA THR A 284 5.06 6.12 -28.22
C THR A 284 3.81 6.77 -27.67
N LYS A 285 2.64 6.16 -27.87
CA LYS A 285 1.34 6.73 -27.43
C LYS A 285 0.74 6.09 -26.19
N GLY A 286 1.40 5.08 -25.61
CA GLY A 286 0.89 4.35 -24.44
C GLY A 286 0.58 5.25 -23.24
N TRP A 287 1.28 6.39 -23.13
CA TRP A 287 1.09 7.35 -22.05
C TRP A 287 -0.15 8.24 -22.18
N GLU A 288 -0.65 8.47 -23.40
CA GLU A 288 -1.76 9.40 -23.65
C GLU A 288 -3.05 8.95 -22.95
N LYS A 289 -3.30 7.63 -22.91
CA LYS A 289 -4.52 7.06 -22.36
C LYS A 289 -4.57 7.10 -20.83
N GLU A 290 -3.48 6.69 -20.17
CA GLU A 290 -3.48 6.51 -18.71
C GLU A 290 -3.09 7.81 -18.00
N LEU A 291 -2.14 8.60 -18.53
CA LEU A 291 -1.60 9.80 -17.87
C LEU A 291 -1.57 11.06 -18.74
N GLY A 292 -2.30 11.10 -19.87
CA GLY A 292 -2.29 12.25 -20.79
C GLY A 292 -2.60 13.59 -20.09
N GLY A 293 -3.59 13.61 -19.19
CA GLY A 293 -3.93 14.79 -18.38
C GLY A 293 -2.80 15.22 -17.45
N SER A 294 -2.18 14.27 -16.74
CA SER A 294 -1.05 14.53 -15.83
C SER A 294 0.17 15.06 -16.59
N PHE A 295 0.52 14.46 -17.73
CA PHE A 295 1.59 14.96 -18.60
C PHE A 295 1.31 16.38 -19.10
N ASN A 296 0.09 16.67 -19.53
CA ASN A 296 -0.26 18.01 -19.99
C ASN A 296 -0.09 19.06 -18.89
N ALA A 297 -0.71 18.84 -17.72
CA ALA A 297 -0.69 19.80 -16.63
C ALA A 297 0.71 19.95 -15.99
N GLN A 298 1.40 18.83 -15.73
CA GLN A 298 2.59 18.82 -14.88
C GLN A 298 3.90 18.89 -15.66
N ILE A 299 3.89 18.56 -16.96
CA ILE A 299 5.08 18.63 -17.81
C ILE A 299 4.89 19.69 -18.91
N PHE A 300 3.86 19.58 -19.76
CA PHE A 300 3.81 20.40 -20.97
C PHE A 300 3.45 21.86 -20.69
N GLU A 301 2.42 22.12 -19.91
CA GLU A 301 2.03 23.47 -19.53
C GLU A 301 3.05 24.10 -18.58
N LYS A 302 3.46 23.36 -17.53
CA LYS A 302 4.43 23.82 -16.52
C LYS A 302 5.76 24.26 -17.14
N TYR A 303 6.26 23.54 -18.15
CA TYR A 303 7.55 23.81 -18.80
C TYR A 303 7.43 24.35 -20.23
N ASN A 304 6.23 24.77 -20.65
CA ASN A 304 5.94 25.35 -21.98
C ASN A 304 6.44 24.48 -23.17
N ILE A 305 6.16 23.18 -23.11
CA ILE A 305 6.55 22.20 -24.14
C ILE A 305 5.40 21.98 -25.11
N LYS A 306 5.73 21.94 -26.41
CA LYS A 306 4.83 21.50 -27.47
C LYS A 306 5.33 20.18 -28.05
N LEU A 307 4.51 19.15 -27.96
CA LEU A 307 4.81 17.80 -28.46
C LEU A 307 4.43 17.61 -29.92
#